data_AF-A0A950VQI7-F1
#
_entry.id   AF-A0A950VQI7-F1
#
_cell.length_a   1.000
_cell.length_b   1.000
_cell.length_c   1.000
_cell.angle_alpha   90.00
_cell.angle_beta   90.00
_cell.angle_gamma   90.00
#
_symmetry.space_group_name_H-M   'P 1'
#
loop_
_entity.id
_entity.type
_entity.pdbx_description
1 polymer ?
#
loop_
_entity_poly.entity_id
_entity_poly.type
_entity_poly.pdbx_seq_one_letter_code
_entity_poly.pdbx_strand_id
1 'polypeptide(L)'
;MPVLIDVMPTADPARLREQARELRAVADELDSAANGYVGGTSGLTWRGQAADEFGQYVRDYRSKIRGQSGQLRAIAAAMLKGAAQIEAYRASIAKLRAQLAHGGAH
;
A
#
# COMPACT_ATOMS: atom_id res chain seq x y z
N MET A 1 6.68 7.51 42.30
CA MET A 1 7.57 7.47 41.13
C MET A 1 6.73 7.73 39.89
N PRO A 2 7.00 8.78 39.09
CA PRO A 2 6.27 8.99 37.85
C PRO A 2 6.79 8.01 36.80
N VAL A 3 5.87 7.24 36.21
CA VAL A 3 6.18 6.34 35.08
C VAL A 3 6.46 7.23 33.87
N LEU A 4 7.74 7.38 33.52
CA LEU A 4 8.14 7.87 32.20
C LEU A 4 7.65 6.84 31.17
N ILE A 5 6.50 7.10 30.57
CA ILE A 5 6.11 6.42 29.34
C ILE A 5 6.93 7.09 28.25
N ASP A 6 8.07 6.45 27.98
CA ASP A 6 8.97 6.75 26.88
C ASP A 6 8.16 6.96 25.60
N VAL A 7 8.38 8.12 24.95
CA VAL A 7 7.63 8.55 23.78
C VAL A 7 8.18 7.76 22.60
N MET A 8 7.75 6.51 22.46
CA MET A 8 7.97 5.74 21.24
C MET A 8 7.59 6.63 20.06
N PRO A 9 8.42 6.72 18.99
CA PRO A 9 8.02 7.36 17.75
C PRO A 9 6.77 6.64 17.25
N THR A 10 5.62 7.21 17.56
CA THR A 10 4.34 6.51 17.44
C THR A 10 3.98 6.62 15.99
N ALA A 11 4.11 5.53 15.25
CA ALA A 11 3.67 5.44 13.86
C ALA A 11 2.30 6.13 13.73
N ASP A 12 2.23 7.15 12.87
CA ASP A 12 1.04 7.98 12.73
C ASP A 12 0.05 7.30 11.78
N PRO A 13 -1.15 6.90 12.26
CA PRO A 13 -2.17 6.27 11.44
C PRO A 13 -2.59 7.13 10.25
N ALA A 14 -2.57 8.47 10.38
CA ALA A 14 -2.93 9.36 9.29
C ALA A 14 -1.88 9.29 8.18
N ARG A 15 -0.60 9.44 8.54
CA ARG A 15 0.52 9.29 7.60
C ARG A 15 0.55 7.92 6.91
N LEU A 16 0.30 6.83 7.66
CA LEU A 16 0.23 5.48 7.07
C LEU A 16 -0.90 5.34 6.04
N ARG A 17 -2.06 5.94 6.31
CA ARG A 17 -3.17 5.96 5.36
C ARG A 17 -2.84 6.76 4.11
N GLU A 18 -2.15 7.89 4.27
CA GLU A 18 -1.75 8.71 3.14
C GLU A 18 -0.74 7.99 2.24
N GLN A 19 0.31 7.43 2.83
CA GLN A 19 1.28 6.62 2.09
C GLN A 19 0.63 5.41 1.40
N ALA A 20 -0.36 4.77 2.04
CA ALA A 20 -1.12 3.68 1.42
C ALA A 20 -1.94 4.14 0.20
N ARG A 21 -2.46 5.38 0.21
CA ARG A 21 -3.17 5.96 -0.93
C ARG A 21 -2.22 6.26 -2.07
N GLU A 22 -1.08 6.88 -1.78
CA GLU A 22 -0.02 7.14 -2.76
C GLU A 22 0.45 5.84 -3.43
N LEU A 23 0.72 4.80 -2.64
CA LEU A 23 1.11 3.48 -3.15
C LEU A 23 0.07 2.85 -4.07
N ARG A 24 -1.22 3.03 -3.78
CA ARG A 24 -2.31 2.57 -4.66
C ARG A 24 -2.35 3.37 -5.95
N ALA A 25 -2.22 4.69 -5.88
CA ALA A 25 -2.19 5.53 -7.07
C ALA A 25 -1.04 5.13 -8.00
N VAL A 26 0.17 4.93 -7.46
CA VAL A 26 1.32 4.44 -8.23
C VAL A 26 1.05 3.08 -8.86
N ALA A 27 0.41 2.15 -8.14
CA ALA A 27 0.05 0.84 -8.69
C ALA A 27 -0.95 0.94 -9.84
N ASP A 28 -1.92 1.84 -9.74
CA ASP A 28 -2.94 2.06 -10.77
C ASP A 28 -2.35 2.76 -12.01
N GLU A 29 -1.41 3.69 -11.82
CA GLU A 29 -0.64 4.30 -12.91
C GLU A 29 0.22 3.27 -13.65
N LEU A 30 0.93 2.40 -12.92
CA LEU A 30 1.74 1.33 -13.50
C LEU A 30 0.89 0.36 -14.33
N ASP A 31 -0.27 -0.06 -13.82
CA ASP A 31 -1.17 -0.93 -14.58
C ASP A 31 -1.75 -0.23 -15.82
N SER A 32 -2.05 1.07 -15.73
CA SER A 32 -2.52 1.87 -16.86
C SER A 32 -1.44 1.98 -17.94
N ALA A 33 -0.20 2.29 -17.55
CA ALA A 33 0.94 2.31 -18.46
C ALA A 33 1.16 0.94 -19.12
N ALA A 34 1.11 -0.14 -18.35
CA ALA A 34 1.24 -1.51 -18.86
C ALA A 34 0.17 -1.86 -19.91
N ASN A 35 -1.07 -1.42 -19.70
CA ASN A 35 -2.13 -1.61 -20.69
C ASN A 35 -1.91 -0.75 -21.94
N GLY A 36 -1.38 0.48 -21.79
CA GLY A 36 -1.02 1.36 -22.90
C GLY A 36 0.01 0.74 -23.85
N TYR A 37 1.06 0.11 -23.31
CA TYR A 37 2.09 -0.56 -24.13
C TYR A 37 1.53 -1.69 -25.00
N VAL A 38 0.65 -2.54 -24.44
CA VAL A 38 0.00 -3.62 -25.19
C VAL A 38 -0.94 -3.09 -26.28
N GLY A 39 -1.66 -2.00 -25.98
CA GLY A 39 -2.51 -1.32 -26.95
C GLY A 39 -1.70 -0.80 -28.13
N GLY A 40 -0.55 -0.16 -27.86
CA GLY A 40 0.36 0.37 -28.88
C GLY A 40 0.96 -0.70 -29.79
N THR A 41 1.23 -1.90 -29.28
CA THR A 41 1.76 -3.01 -30.11
C THR A 41 0.72 -3.69 -30.97
N SER A 42 -0.56 -3.63 -30.58
CA SER A 42 -1.66 -4.28 -31.30
C SER A 42 -2.00 -3.58 -32.64
N GLY A 43 -1.55 -2.34 -32.83
CA GLY A 43 -1.72 -1.57 -34.06
C GLY A 43 -0.55 -1.66 -35.05
N LEU A 44 0.49 -2.43 -34.73
CA LEU A 44 1.65 -2.55 -35.62
C LEU A 44 1.33 -3.51 -36.78
N THR A 45 1.50 -3.03 -38.01
CA THR A 45 1.37 -3.85 -39.24
C THR A 45 2.63 -4.67 -39.56
N TRP A 46 3.62 -4.61 -38.67
CA TRP A 46 4.88 -5.33 -38.77
C TRP A 46 4.69 -6.83 -38.51
N ARG A 47 5.33 -7.68 -39.32
CA ARG A 47 5.17 -9.14 -39.31
C ARG A 47 6.52 -9.85 -39.44
N GLY A 48 6.55 -11.11 -39.00
CA GLY A 48 7.73 -11.99 -39.03
C GLY A 48 8.25 -12.29 -37.63
N GLN A 49 9.26 -13.17 -37.54
CA GLN A 49 9.78 -13.68 -36.26
C GLN A 49 10.15 -12.57 -35.26
N ALA A 50 10.79 -11.50 -35.73
CA ALA A 50 11.15 -10.38 -34.87
C ALA A 50 9.92 -9.65 -34.28
N ALA A 51 8.80 -9.60 -35.01
CA ALA A 51 7.54 -9.03 -34.51
C ALA A 51 6.90 -9.93 -33.45
N ASP A 52 6.98 -11.25 -33.63
CA ASP A 52 6.48 -12.23 -32.66
C ASP A 52 7.30 -12.19 -31.35
N GLU A 53 8.63 -12.14 -31.47
CA GLU A 53 9.55 -11.99 -30.34
C GLU A 53 9.29 -10.69 -29.57
N PHE A 54 9.14 -9.57 -30.28
CA PHE A 54 8.78 -8.29 -29.67
C PHE A 54 7.42 -8.33 -28.97
N GLY A 55 6.41 -8.94 -29.60
CA GLY A 55 5.10 -9.12 -28.99
C GLY A 55 5.16 -9.96 -27.71
N GLN A 56 5.99 -10.99 -27.68
CA GLN A 56 6.24 -11.79 -26.48
C GLN A 56 6.91 -10.95 -25.38
N TYR A 57 7.95 -10.20 -25.73
CA TYR A 57 8.64 -9.31 -24.78
C TYR A 57 7.67 -8.32 -24.11
N VAL A 58 6.79 -7.71 -24.89
CA VAL A 58 5.78 -6.76 -24.38
C VAL A 58 4.81 -7.45 -23.42
N ARG A 59 4.34 -8.66 -23.74
CA ARG A 59 3.47 -9.45 -22.85
C ARG A 59 4.16 -9.81 -21.54
N ASP A 60 5.42 -10.24 -21.61
CA ASP A 60 6.21 -10.60 -20.44
C ASP A 60 6.46 -9.37 -19.55
N TYR A 61 6.78 -8.23 -20.15
CA TYR A 61 6.98 -6.97 -19.44
C TYR A 61 5.69 -6.50 -18.75
N ARG A 62 4.54 -6.59 -19.44
CA ARG A 62 3.23 -6.31 -18.87
C ARG A 62 2.93 -7.22 -17.66
N SER A 63 3.26 -8.51 -17.77
CA SER A 63 3.08 -9.47 -16.67
C SER A 63 3.91 -9.07 -15.44
N LYS A 64 5.17 -8.67 -15.64
CA LYS A 64 6.05 -8.18 -14.56
C LYS A 64 5.49 -6.91 -13.89
N ILE A 65 5.05 -5.92 -14.68
CA ILE A 65 4.45 -4.69 -14.13
C ILE A 65 3.20 -5.01 -13.31
N ARG A 66 2.32 -5.90 -13.81
CA ARG A 66 1.13 -6.33 -13.05
C ARG A 66 1.51 -6.99 -11.73
N GLY A 67 2.55 -7.83 -11.72
CA GLY A 67 3.08 -8.43 -10.51
C GLY A 67 3.54 -7.38 -9.49
N GLN A 68 4.32 -6.39 -9.94
CA GLN A 68 4.79 -5.28 -9.09
C GLN A 68 3.63 -4.42 -8.58
N SER A 69 2.68 -4.07 -9.44
CA SER A 69 1.49 -3.30 -9.07
C SER A 69 0.65 -4.06 -8.02
N GLY A 70 0.53 -5.38 -8.16
CA GLY A 70 -0.09 -6.24 -7.14
C GLY A 70 0.62 -6.18 -5.79
N GLN A 71 1.96 -6.23 -5.78
CA GLN A 71 2.76 -6.11 -4.55
C GLN A 71 2.56 -4.75 -3.88
N LEU A 72 2.55 -3.66 -4.65
CA LEU A 72 2.31 -2.30 -4.11
C LEU A 72 0.92 -2.20 -3.45
N ARG A 73 -0.13 -2.76 -4.09
CA ARG A 73 -1.47 -2.80 -3.50
C ARG A 73 -1.52 -3.62 -2.21
N ALA A 74 -0.79 -4.74 -2.15
CA ALA A 74 -0.69 -5.55 -0.94
C ALA A 74 0.00 -4.81 0.20
N ILE A 75 1.09 -4.09 -0.08
CA ILE A 75 1.78 -3.23 0.89
C ILE A 75 0.83 -2.13 1.40
N ALA A 76 0.13 -1.44 0.49
CA ALA A 76 -0.87 -0.43 0.87
C ALA A 76 -1.96 -1.01 1.79
N ALA A 77 -2.46 -2.22 1.50
CA ALA A 77 -3.43 -2.88 2.36
C ALA A 77 -2.86 -3.19 3.76
N ALA A 78 -1.60 -3.64 3.85
CA ALA A 78 -0.94 -3.88 5.12
C ALA A 78 -0.76 -2.58 5.93
N MET A 79 -0.43 -1.46 5.27
CA MET A 79 -0.32 -0.15 5.92
C MET A 79 -1.66 0.32 6.49
N LEU A 80 -2.76 0.16 5.76
CA LEU A 80 -4.10 0.49 6.25
C LEU A 80 -4.51 -0.37 7.46
N LYS A 81 -4.17 -1.66 7.43
CA LYS A 81 -4.39 -2.57 8.56
C LYS A 81 -3.59 -2.12 9.78
N GLY A 82 -2.31 -1.77 9.61
CA GLY A 82 -1.46 -1.23 10.68
C GLY A 82 -2.02 0.05 11.27
N ALA A 83 -2.46 0.99 10.42
CA ALA A 83 -3.10 2.23 10.86
C ALA A 83 -4.35 1.97 11.72
N ALA A 84 -5.20 1.03 11.32
CA ALA A 84 -6.39 0.66 12.10
C ALA A 84 -6.03 0.03 13.45
N GLN A 85 -4.99 -0.82 13.50
CA GLN A 85 -4.51 -1.42 14.75
C GLN A 85 -3.99 -0.37 15.73
N ILE A 86 -3.23 0.62 15.25
CA ILE A 86 -2.72 1.70 16.09
C ILE A 86 -3.87 2.50 16.72
N GLU A 87 -4.91 2.83 15.95
CA GLU A 87 -6.11 3.51 16.49
C GLU A 87 -6.81 2.67 17.57
N ALA A 88 -6.98 1.37 17.33
CA ALA A 88 -7.59 0.47 18.30
C ALA A 88 -6.79 0.39 19.61
N TYR A 89 -5.46 0.35 19.52
CA TYR A 89 -4.59 0.41 20.70
C TYR A 89 -4.69 1.75 21.42
N ARG A 90 -4.71 2.89 20.70
CA ARG A 90 -4.89 4.21 21.30
C ARG A 90 -6.22 4.33 22.06
N ALA A 91 -7.32 3.84 21.47
CA ALA A 91 -8.62 3.80 22.12
C ALA A 91 -8.63 2.92 23.38
N SER A 92 -7.97 1.76 23.32
CA SER A 92 -7.84 0.85 24.47
C SER A 92 -7.03 1.49 25.62
N ILE A 93 -5.93 2.17 25.29
CA ILE A 93 -5.13 2.93 26.26
C ILE A 93 -5.96 4.06 26.90
N ALA A 94 -6.73 4.81 26.11
CA ALA A 94 -7.60 5.86 26.61
C ALA A 94 -8.66 5.32 27.58
N LYS A 95 -9.27 4.17 27.25
CA LYS A 95 -10.24 3.49 28.13
C LYS A 95 -9.60 3.04 29.44
N LEU A 96 -8.42 2.42 29.39
CA LEU A 96 -7.68 2.00 30.59
C LEU A 96 -7.31 3.20 31.48
N ARG A 97 -6.87 4.31 30.88
CA ARG A 97 -6.58 5.56 31.61
C ARG A 97 -7.82 6.12 32.30
N ALA A 98 -8.97 6.12 31.62
CA ALA A 98 -10.22 6.55 32.22
C ALA A 98 -10.63 5.65 33.39
N GLN A 99 -10.53 4.32 33.24
CA GLN A 99 -10.83 3.37 34.32
C GLN A 99 -9.93 3.57 35.54
N LEU A 100 -8.62 3.78 35.35
CA LEU A 100 -7.69 4.06 36.44
C LEU A 100 -8.02 5.38 37.16
N ALA A 101 -8.38 6.43 36.40
CA ALA A 101 -8.77 7.71 36.97
C ALA A 101 -10.05 7.64 37.81
N HIS A 102 -10.99 6.76 37.45
CA HIS A 102 -12.26 6.58 38.20
C HIS A 102 -12.17 5.51 39.29
N GLY A 103 -11.26 4.54 39.18
CA GLY A 103 -11.07 3.46 40.14
C GLY A 103 -10.13 3.78 41.32
N GLY A 104 -9.40 4.89 41.27
CA GLY A 104 -8.52 5.35 42.35
C GLY A 104 -9.18 6.28 43.38
N ALA A 105 -10.50 6.45 43.35
CA ALA A 105 -11.26 7.37 44.21
C ALA A 105 -12.02 6.68 45.37
N HIS A 106 -11.63 5.46 45.74
CA HIS A 106 -12.16 4.73 46.89
C HIS A 106 -11.11 4.53 47.97
#